data_AF-A0A377GIT6-F1
#
_entry.id   AF-A0A377GIT6-F1
#
_cell.length_a   1.000
_cell.length_b   1.000
_cell.length_c   1.000
_cell.angle_alpha   90.00
_cell.angle_beta   90.00
_cell.angle_gamma   90.00
#
_symmetry.space_group_name_H-M   'P 1'
#
loop_
_entity.id
_entity.type
_entity.pdbx_description
1 polymer ?
#
loop_
_entity_poly.entity_id
_entity_poly.type
_entity_poly.pdbx_seq_one_letter_code
_entity_poly.pdbx_strand_id
1 'polypeptide(L)'
;MILTYLKYHILKCIPVKEASTEEEKIKIYKFRYEVYHEEHKMIEETYDHQQKILKDEFDDKQNSLHTYTTNKKNISSACRVHYLERGLVPEENNLKYFLHELPLAHNQSIAFAERLAVQRYKRGKYLVVLQTIHISTRLIRDFNNYFSFASCAPGLLKHYMLLGYRPYTTELIQFNDRVEIPIVVMPDMQFLKNMKSINYPLMKKYCPKSLKDDYENFRPDVLENYLTSDKTIDDIDSTFFLKYKKSFLYHLKKGTINFLIKNCYFLNLKKGSLLFSEKEHHQERFAVLNGELIVSKKSITILKIHPGDIFGEFGTYHDNYLRHVSVTALEDCRLMVIPRSFEKRLFNFDPSLYINFIESYIKSISNREKKLIIKIISKHR
;
A
#
# COMPACT_ATOMS: atom_id res chain seq x y z
N MET A 1 -20.46 -15.91 17.47
CA MET A 1 -19.90 -16.76 18.54
C MET A 1 -18.72 -17.62 18.05
N ILE A 2 -18.87 -18.40 16.96
CA ILE A 2 -17.79 -19.20 16.35
C ILE A 2 -16.59 -18.35 15.85
N LEU A 3 -16.84 -17.18 15.25
CA LEU A 3 -15.77 -16.28 14.78
C LEU A 3 -14.92 -15.70 15.92
N THR A 4 -15.55 -15.44 17.07
CA THR A 4 -14.87 -14.91 18.28
C THR A 4 -14.04 -16.00 18.94
N TYR A 5 -14.57 -17.23 18.99
CA TYR A 5 -13.88 -18.41 19.52
C TYR A 5 -12.65 -18.79 18.67
N LEU A 6 -12.78 -18.80 17.34
CA LEU A 6 -11.67 -19.08 16.42
C LEU A 6 -10.57 -18.01 16.51
N LYS A 7 -10.94 -16.72 16.61
CA LYS A 7 -9.98 -15.62 16.83
C LYS A 7 -9.21 -15.78 18.14
N TYR A 8 -9.90 -16.13 19.24
CA TYR A 8 -9.28 -16.33 20.55
C TYR A 8 -8.36 -17.55 20.58
N HIS A 9 -8.73 -18.63 19.88
CA HIS A 9 -7.90 -19.84 19.81
C HIS A 9 -6.64 -19.64 18.96
N ILE A 10 -6.73 -18.92 17.83
CA ILE A 10 -5.56 -18.59 17.00
C ILE A 10 -4.56 -17.70 17.78
N LEU A 11 -5.07 -16.73 18.55
CA LEU A 11 -4.24 -15.88 19.42
C LEU A 11 -3.48 -16.70 20.49
N LYS A 12 -4.10 -17.76 21.03
CA LYS A 12 -3.43 -18.68 21.97
C LYS A 12 -2.37 -19.57 21.29
N CYS A 13 -2.58 -19.96 20.04
CA CYS A 13 -1.70 -20.90 19.35
C CYS A 13 -0.43 -20.25 18.78
N ILE A 14 -0.45 -18.94 18.50
CA ILE A 14 0.69 -18.22 17.91
C ILE A 14 0.87 -16.88 18.63
N PRO A 15 1.64 -16.85 19.73
CA PRO A 15 1.85 -15.64 20.49
C PRO A 15 2.69 -14.64 19.68
N VAL A 16 2.28 -13.38 19.72
CA VAL A 16 3.14 -12.25 19.38
C VAL A 16 3.97 -11.93 20.62
N LYS A 17 5.29 -11.82 20.45
CA LYS A 17 6.25 -11.51 21.51
C LYS A 17 6.82 -10.12 21.29
N GLU A 18 7.27 -9.49 22.37
CA GLU A 18 8.04 -8.26 22.35
C GLU A 18 9.52 -8.62 22.59
N ALA A 19 10.42 -8.18 21.71
CA ALA A 19 11.85 -8.45 21.88
C ALA A 19 12.39 -7.60 23.04
N SER A 20 12.99 -8.25 24.02
CA SER A 20 13.60 -7.60 25.19
C SER A 20 15.12 -7.78 25.25
N THR A 21 15.67 -8.68 24.43
CA THR A 21 17.10 -8.98 24.37
C THR A 21 17.71 -8.60 23.02
N GLU A 22 19.01 -8.27 23.03
CA GLU A 22 19.74 -7.99 21.79
C GLU A 22 19.78 -9.20 20.85
N GLU A 23 19.81 -10.43 21.38
CA GLU A 23 19.74 -11.64 20.56
C GLU A 23 18.43 -11.76 19.78
N GLU A 24 17.30 -11.40 20.40
CA GLU A 24 15.99 -11.39 19.73
C GLU A 24 15.94 -10.30 18.66
N LYS A 25 16.44 -9.10 18.97
CA LYS A 25 16.51 -7.99 18.02
C LYS A 25 17.37 -8.34 16.80
N ILE A 26 18.55 -8.94 17.00
CA ILE A 26 19.41 -9.39 15.90
C ILE A 26 18.67 -10.39 14.99
N LYS A 27 17.90 -11.33 15.55
CA LYS A 27 17.08 -12.24 14.74
C LYS A 27 16.04 -11.49 13.92
N ILE A 28 15.41 -10.45 14.48
CA ILE A 28 14.47 -9.58 13.76
C ILE A 28 15.17 -8.86 12.62
N TYR A 29 16.36 -8.29 12.83
CA TYR A 29 17.07 -7.55 11.80
C TYR A 29 17.50 -8.45 10.63
N LYS A 30 17.95 -9.68 10.92
CA LYS A 30 18.24 -10.68 9.88
C LYS A 30 17.00 -11.07 9.08
N PHE A 31 15.88 -11.29 9.78
CA PHE A 31 14.61 -11.62 9.13
C PHE A 31 14.10 -10.46 8.24
N ARG A 32 14.25 -9.21 8.69
CA ARG A 32 13.93 -8.03 7.88
C ARG A 32 14.81 -7.97 6.64
N TYR A 33 16.11 -8.21 6.76
CA TYR A 33 17.03 -8.25 5.61
C TYR A 33 16.60 -9.30 4.58
N GLU A 34 16.29 -10.52 5.01
CA GLU A 34 15.78 -11.59 4.14
C GLU A 34 14.53 -11.10 3.37
N VAL A 35 13.55 -10.52 4.07
CA VAL A 35 12.28 -10.11 3.45
C VAL A 35 12.44 -8.87 2.55
N TYR A 36 13.09 -7.81 3.02
CA TYR A 36 13.13 -6.53 2.30
C TYR A 36 14.21 -6.50 1.22
N HIS A 37 15.41 -7.00 1.52
CA HIS A 37 16.51 -7.02 0.56
C HIS A 37 16.50 -8.27 -0.30
N GLU A 38 16.53 -9.47 0.29
CA GLU A 38 16.71 -10.69 -0.49
C GLU A 38 15.45 -11.04 -1.30
N GLU A 39 14.25 -10.91 -0.72
CA GLU A 39 12.99 -11.17 -1.43
C GLU A 39 12.48 -9.96 -2.23
N HIS A 40 12.28 -8.81 -1.59
CA HIS A 40 11.63 -7.65 -2.22
C HIS A 40 12.55 -6.75 -3.04
N LYS A 41 13.88 -6.95 -2.95
CA LYS A 41 14.88 -6.17 -3.68
C LYS A 41 14.78 -4.66 -3.44
N MET A 42 14.29 -4.26 -2.28
CA MET A 42 14.21 -2.85 -1.90
C MET A 42 15.60 -2.26 -1.75
N ILE A 43 15.73 -0.97 -2.09
CA ILE A 43 16.96 -0.21 -1.94
C ILE A 43 16.85 0.66 -0.69
N GLU A 44 17.71 0.41 0.29
CA GLU A 44 17.80 1.19 1.53
C GLU A 44 19.26 1.37 1.93
N GLU A 45 19.59 2.53 2.48
CA GLU A 45 20.97 2.87 2.89
C GLU A 45 21.39 2.13 4.16
N THR A 46 20.43 1.66 4.94
CA THR A 46 20.62 1.05 6.27
C THR A 46 20.86 -0.47 6.21
N TYR A 47 21.06 -1.04 5.03
CA TYR A 47 21.45 -2.44 4.90
C TYR A 47 22.91 -2.65 5.28
N ASP A 48 23.16 -3.53 6.26
CA ASP A 48 24.49 -4.10 6.49
C ASP A 48 24.57 -5.45 5.76
N HIS A 49 25.19 -5.43 4.58
CA HIS A 49 25.37 -6.61 3.75
C HIS A 49 26.40 -7.61 4.31
N GLN A 50 27.31 -7.16 5.18
CA GLN A 50 28.30 -8.04 5.80
C GLN A 50 27.65 -8.92 6.87
N GLN A 51 26.81 -8.32 7.71
CA GLN A 51 26.09 -9.04 8.77
C GLN A 51 24.72 -9.59 8.32
N LYS A 52 24.27 -9.19 7.12
CA LYS A 52 22.94 -9.48 6.56
C LYS A 52 21.81 -9.04 7.50
N ILE A 53 21.87 -7.79 7.94
CA ILE A 53 20.86 -7.19 8.83
C ILE A 53 20.30 -5.90 8.22
N LEU A 54 19.02 -5.64 8.51
CA LEU A 54 18.39 -4.35 8.30
C LEU A 54 18.07 -3.74 9.67
N LYS A 55 18.81 -2.68 10.03
CA LYS A 55 18.69 -1.95 11.28
C LYS A 55 18.90 -0.46 11.01
N ASP A 56 18.05 0.39 11.57
CA ASP A 56 18.20 1.85 11.51
C ASP A 56 18.16 2.48 12.92
N GLU A 57 18.31 3.81 12.99
CA GLU A 57 18.40 4.54 14.26
C GLU A 57 17.16 4.42 15.16
N PHE A 58 15.99 4.10 14.59
CA PHE A 58 14.76 3.93 15.36
C PHE A 58 14.76 2.60 16.11
N ASP A 59 15.54 1.61 15.68
CA ASP A 59 15.59 0.29 16.33
C ASP A 59 16.26 0.34 17.72
N ASP A 60 17.05 1.38 18.01
CA ASP A 60 17.76 1.55 19.29
C ASP A 60 17.06 2.52 20.25
N LYS A 61 15.97 3.17 19.83
CA LYS A 61 15.25 4.13 20.69
C LYS A 61 14.50 3.40 21.80
N GLN A 62 14.48 3.98 23.00
CA GLN A 62 13.79 3.39 24.17
C GLN A 62 12.28 3.26 23.96
N ASN A 63 11.71 4.19 23.20
CA ASN A 63 10.30 4.24 22.82
C ASN A 63 10.01 3.46 21.51
N SER A 64 10.85 2.48 21.19
CA SER A 64 10.63 1.54 20.09
C SER A 64 10.26 0.15 20.61
N LEU A 65 9.10 -0.33 20.17
CA LEU A 65 8.58 -1.66 20.43
C LEU A 65 8.86 -2.56 19.21
N HIS A 66 9.54 -3.68 19.45
CA HIS A 66 9.81 -4.68 18.43
C HIS A 66 8.98 -5.92 18.69
N THR A 67 8.02 -6.20 17.80
CA THR A 67 7.15 -7.37 17.93
C THR A 67 7.54 -8.45 16.94
N TYR A 68 7.38 -9.72 17.33
CA TYR A 68 7.67 -10.84 16.45
C TYR A 68 6.85 -12.09 16.76
N THR A 69 6.70 -12.97 15.78
CA THR A 69 6.14 -14.32 15.95
C THR A 69 7.16 -15.35 15.51
N THR A 70 7.07 -16.59 16.02
CA THR A 70 7.99 -17.67 15.65
C THR A 70 7.27 -18.89 15.09
N ASN A 71 7.93 -19.62 14.18
CA ASN A 71 7.57 -20.95 13.73
C ASN A 71 8.80 -21.87 13.84
N LYS A 72 8.72 -22.96 14.62
CA LYS A 72 9.86 -23.87 14.85
C LYS A 72 11.18 -23.14 15.18
N LYS A 73 11.11 -22.15 16.08
CA LYS A 73 12.21 -21.25 16.51
C LYS A 73 12.67 -20.17 15.53
N ASN A 74 12.24 -20.19 14.27
CA ASN A 74 12.54 -19.11 13.31
C ASN A 74 11.47 -18.02 13.35
N ILE A 75 11.86 -16.77 13.11
CA ILE A 75 10.90 -15.67 13.02
C ILE A 75 9.99 -15.88 11.79
N SER A 76 8.69 -15.70 11.98
CA SER A 76 7.67 -15.84 10.94
C SER A 76 6.98 -14.52 10.59
N SER A 77 7.01 -13.55 11.51
CA SER A 77 6.67 -12.16 11.25
C SER A 77 7.36 -11.25 12.26
N ALA A 78 7.60 -10.00 11.89
CA ALA A 78 8.10 -8.96 12.78
C ALA A 78 7.54 -7.58 12.40
N CYS A 79 7.46 -6.67 13.34
CA CYS A 79 7.07 -5.27 13.14
C CYS A 79 7.85 -4.37 14.10
N ARG A 80 8.06 -3.11 13.75
CA ARG A 80 8.52 -2.06 14.67
C ARG A 80 7.39 -1.08 14.90
N VAL A 81 7.29 -0.58 16.12
CA VAL A 81 6.47 0.58 16.45
C VAL A 81 7.30 1.56 17.23
N HIS A 82 7.49 2.77 16.72
CA HIS A 82 8.14 3.86 17.43
C HIS A 82 7.08 4.87 17.85
N TYR A 83 6.93 5.16 19.15
CA TYR A 83 5.86 6.02 19.65
C TYR A 83 6.41 7.20 20.46
N LEU A 84 5.81 8.36 20.30
CA LEU A 84 6.29 9.61 20.90
C LEU A 84 5.17 10.66 20.91
N GLU A 85 5.38 11.73 21.67
CA GLU A 85 4.52 12.90 21.57
C GLU A 85 4.74 13.62 20.24
N ARG A 86 3.65 14.16 19.67
CA ARG A 86 3.62 14.86 18.39
C ARG A 86 4.65 15.99 18.28
N GLY A 87 4.89 16.69 19.38
CA GLY A 87 5.85 17.78 19.48
C GLY A 87 7.31 17.36 19.46
N LEU A 88 7.59 16.07 19.73
CA LEU A 88 8.94 15.50 19.71
C LEU A 88 9.29 14.86 18.37
N VAL A 89 8.36 14.90 17.40
CA VAL A 89 8.59 14.35 16.06
C VAL A 89 9.60 15.24 15.32
N PRO A 90 10.71 14.69 14.83
CA PRO A 90 11.66 15.45 14.01
C PRO A 90 10.98 16.08 12.80
N GLU A 91 11.40 17.28 12.41
CA GLU A 91 10.80 18.03 11.30
C GLU A 91 10.84 17.24 9.97
N GLU A 92 11.91 16.50 9.73
CA GLU A 92 12.03 15.60 8.57
C GLU A 92 10.88 14.59 8.52
N ASN A 93 10.59 13.92 9.63
CA ASN A 93 9.49 12.95 9.72
C ASN A 93 8.12 13.64 9.63
N ASN A 94 8.00 14.86 10.18
CA ASN A 94 6.80 15.66 10.09
C ASN A 94 6.44 16.02 8.64
N LEU A 95 7.44 16.37 7.83
CA LEU A 95 7.29 16.65 6.40
C LEU A 95 7.07 15.37 5.60
N LYS A 96 7.90 14.34 5.81
CA LYS A 96 7.82 13.05 5.12
C LYS A 96 6.45 12.38 5.23
N TYR A 97 5.86 12.43 6.42
CA TYR A 97 4.54 11.86 6.69
C TYR A 97 3.42 12.91 6.65
N PHE A 98 3.64 14.12 6.11
CA PHE A 98 2.58 15.12 5.95
C PHE A 98 1.73 15.34 7.23
N LEU A 99 2.34 15.27 8.41
CA LEU A 99 1.59 15.26 9.68
C LEU A 99 0.93 16.61 9.97
N HIS A 100 1.33 17.66 9.25
CA HIS A 100 0.71 18.97 9.28
C HIS A 100 -0.71 18.98 8.67
N GLU A 101 -1.08 17.97 7.87
CA GLU A 101 -2.44 17.82 7.34
C GLU A 101 -3.45 17.27 8.37
N LEU A 102 -2.97 16.86 9.55
CA LEU A 102 -3.80 16.41 10.64
C LEU A 102 -3.73 17.43 11.80
N PRO A 103 -4.88 17.84 12.38
CA PRO A 103 -4.94 18.79 13.49
C PRO A 103 -4.54 18.13 14.82
N LEU A 104 -3.34 17.56 14.89
CA LEU A 104 -2.84 16.87 16.08
C LEU A 104 -2.31 17.87 17.10
N ALA A 105 -2.77 17.76 18.35
CA ALA A 105 -2.21 18.55 19.44
C ALA A 105 -0.73 18.22 19.69
N HIS A 106 0.06 19.20 20.15
CA HIS A 106 1.50 19.03 20.36
C HIS A 106 1.85 17.93 21.37
N ASN A 107 1.02 17.73 22.39
CA ASN A 107 1.16 16.68 23.41
C ASN A 107 0.44 15.36 23.03
N GLN A 108 -0.11 15.26 21.82
CA GLN A 108 -0.79 14.05 21.37
C GLN A 108 0.23 12.92 21.18
N SER A 109 0.02 11.79 21.85
CA SER A 109 0.82 10.58 21.61
C SER A 109 0.48 10.01 20.24
N ILE A 110 1.51 9.81 19.41
CA ILE A 110 1.43 9.21 18.07
C ILE A 110 2.45 8.08 17.92
N ALA A 111 2.23 7.18 16.98
CA ALA A 111 3.12 6.07 16.72
C ALA A 111 3.38 5.90 15.22
N PHE A 112 4.57 5.44 14.86
CA PHE A 112 4.92 4.99 13.52
C PHE A 112 5.07 3.46 13.54
N ALA A 113 4.17 2.76 12.87
CA ALA A 113 4.23 1.32 12.68
C ALA A 113 4.92 1.02 11.35
N GLU A 114 6.14 0.52 11.44
CA GLU A 114 7.04 0.37 10.30
C GLU A 114 7.64 -1.04 10.28
N ARG A 115 8.31 -1.38 9.17
CA ARG A 115 9.07 -2.63 9.03
C ARG A 115 8.25 -3.90 9.28
N LEU A 116 6.95 -3.89 8.95
CA LEU A 116 6.11 -5.10 9.00
C LEU A 116 6.57 -6.14 7.97
N ALA A 117 7.29 -7.15 8.43
CA ALA A 117 7.78 -8.26 7.62
C ALA A 117 7.02 -9.55 7.96
N VAL A 118 6.67 -10.32 6.94
CA VAL A 118 6.01 -11.63 7.09
C VAL A 118 6.64 -12.62 6.11
N GLN A 119 6.89 -13.82 6.60
CA GLN A 119 7.48 -14.90 5.81
C GLN A 119 6.60 -15.25 4.61
N ARG A 120 7.20 -15.41 3.42
CA ARG A 120 6.51 -15.52 2.12
C ARG A 120 5.29 -16.46 2.12
N TYR A 121 5.42 -17.70 2.59
CA TYR A 121 4.35 -18.71 2.57
C TYR A 121 3.27 -18.53 3.66
N LYS A 122 3.40 -17.50 4.51
CA LYS A 122 2.42 -17.12 5.54
C LYS A 122 1.72 -15.79 5.26
N ARG A 123 2.09 -15.06 4.20
CA ARG A 123 1.41 -13.83 3.75
C ARG A 123 -0.05 -14.12 3.39
N GLY A 124 -0.93 -13.14 3.64
CA GLY A 124 -2.38 -13.27 3.42
C GLY A 124 -3.09 -14.19 4.42
N LYS A 125 -2.40 -14.68 5.46
CA LYS A 125 -2.99 -15.46 6.57
C LYS A 125 -3.17 -14.57 7.80
N TYR A 126 -3.18 -15.18 8.98
CA TYR A 126 -3.48 -14.51 10.25
C TYR A 126 -2.34 -13.67 10.84
N LEU A 127 -1.08 -13.81 10.40
CA LEU A 127 0.07 -13.20 11.10
C LEU A 127 0.01 -11.67 11.19
N VAL A 128 -0.37 -10.98 10.11
CA VAL A 128 -0.53 -9.52 10.12
C VAL A 128 -1.64 -9.09 11.08
N VAL A 129 -2.74 -9.85 11.11
CA VAL A 129 -3.86 -9.60 12.03
C VAL A 129 -3.42 -9.77 13.48
N LEU A 130 -2.64 -10.81 13.80
CA LEU A 130 -2.09 -11.03 15.14
C LEU A 130 -1.17 -9.89 15.57
N GLN A 131 -0.23 -9.49 14.70
CA GLN A 131 0.65 -8.34 14.93
C GLN A 131 -0.16 -7.08 15.21
N THR A 132 -1.17 -6.80 14.38
CA THR A 132 -2.00 -5.60 14.53
C THR A 132 -2.81 -5.61 15.82
N ILE A 133 -3.40 -6.76 16.22
CA ILE A 133 -4.14 -6.87 17.48
C ILE A 133 -3.21 -6.59 18.68
N HIS A 134 -2.01 -7.18 18.67
CA HIS A 134 -1.02 -6.98 19.73
C HIS A 134 -0.60 -5.52 19.82
N ILE A 135 -0.12 -4.95 18.71
CA ILE A 135 0.33 -3.56 18.62
C ILE A 135 -0.77 -2.59 19.03
N SER A 136 -1.98 -2.76 18.49
CA SER A 136 -3.09 -1.85 18.79
C SER A 136 -3.53 -1.96 20.24
N THR A 137 -3.42 -3.14 20.87
CA THR A 137 -3.64 -3.28 22.31
C THR A 137 -2.61 -2.48 23.09
N ARG A 138 -1.31 -2.61 22.78
CA ARG A 138 -0.25 -1.86 23.45
C ARG A 138 -0.43 -0.35 23.28
N LEU A 139 -0.60 0.12 22.05
CA LEU A 139 -0.78 1.54 21.75
C LEU A 139 -2.03 2.12 22.43
N ILE A 140 -3.20 1.54 22.19
CA ILE A 140 -4.48 2.14 22.60
C ILE A 140 -4.72 1.97 24.10
N ARG A 141 -4.45 0.77 24.65
CA ARG A 141 -4.78 0.45 26.06
C ARG A 141 -3.66 0.88 27.00
N ASP A 142 -2.40 0.62 26.63
CA ASP A 142 -1.29 0.74 27.57
C ASP A 142 -0.54 2.08 27.42
N PHE A 143 -0.53 2.67 26.22
CA PHE A 143 0.18 3.93 25.94
C PHE A 143 -0.75 5.12 25.64
N ASN A 144 -2.08 4.94 25.72
CA ASN A 144 -3.08 5.96 25.37
C ASN A 144 -2.80 6.64 24.01
N ASN A 145 -2.36 5.84 23.05
CA ASN A 145 -1.98 6.25 21.72
C ASN A 145 -3.03 5.79 20.71
N TYR A 146 -3.67 6.77 20.07
CA TYR A 146 -4.81 6.53 19.18
C TYR A 146 -4.49 6.83 17.71
N PHE A 147 -3.24 7.19 17.41
CA PHE A 147 -2.77 7.52 16.06
C PHE A 147 -1.56 6.66 15.71
N SER A 148 -1.76 5.71 14.80
CA SER A 148 -0.68 4.88 14.27
C SER A 148 -0.49 5.18 12.79
N PHE A 149 0.61 5.84 12.46
CA PHE A 149 1.04 6.17 11.11
C PHE A 149 1.84 5.03 10.49
N ALA A 150 1.66 4.84 9.20
CA ALA A 150 2.46 3.96 8.37
C ALA A 150 2.43 4.46 6.94
N SER A 151 3.12 3.75 6.06
CA SER A 151 2.98 3.90 4.63
C SER A 151 2.81 2.52 3.99
N CYS A 152 2.16 2.47 2.84
CA CYS A 152 2.03 1.23 2.10
C CYS A 152 2.15 1.46 0.61
N ALA A 153 2.75 0.50 -0.10
CA ALA A 153 2.71 0.49 -1.54
C ALA A 153 1.25 0.48 -2.04
N PRO A 154 0.97 1.14 -3.19
CA PRO A 154 -0.37 1.34 -3.67
C PRO A 154 -1.20 0.05 -3.62
N GLY A 155 -0.74 -1.04 -4.23
CA GLY A 155 -1.47 -2.32 -4.31
C GLY A 155 -1.88 -2.97 -2.97
N LEU A 156 -1.34 -2.51 -1.84
CA LEU A 156 -1.63 -3.05 -0.51
C LEU A 156 -2.70 -2.27 0.25
N LEU A 157 -3.10 -1.07 -0.21
CA LEU A 157 -3.97 -0.17 0.53
C LEU A 157 -5.23 -0.85 1.09
N LYS A 158 -5.98 -1.58 0.25
CA LYS A 158 -7.21 -2.27 0.70
C LYS A 158 -6.98 -3.28 1.82
N HIS A 159 -5.81 -3.92 1.89
CA HIS A 159 -5.47 -4.83 2.98
C HIS A 159 -5.24 -4.06 4.29
N TYR A 160 -4.53 -2.93 4.22
CA TYR A 160 -4.33 -2.05 5.37
C TYR A 160 -5.64 -1.41 5.85
N MET A 161 -6.58 -1.11 4.95
CA MET A 161 -7.89 -0.58 5.34
C MET A 161 -8.72 -1.55 6.18
N LEU A 162 -8.61 -2.86 5.94
CA LEU A 162 -9.22 -3.88 6.79
C LEU A 162 -8.60 -3.93 8.19
N LEU A 163 -7.35 -3.49 8.33
CA LEU A 163 -6.68 -3.34 9.63
C LEU A 163 -7.09 -2.03 10.33
N GLY A 164 -7.80 -1.13 9.66
CA GLY A 164 -8.25 0.17 10.17
C GLY A 164 -7.40 1.36 9.73
N TYR A 165 -6.40 1.15 8.88
CA TYR A 165 -5.63 2.24 8.30
C TYR A 165 -6.41 2.94 7.18
N ARG A 166 -6.28 4.25 7.07
CA ARG A 166 -6.83 5.04 5.95
C ARG A 166 -5.83 6.06 5.45
N PRO A 167 -5.85 6.42 4.16
CA PRO A 167 -5.18 7.61 3.69
C PRO A 167 -5.73 8.84 4.41
N TYR A 168 -4.87 9.81 4.70
CA TYR A 168 -5.23 11.09 5.33
C TYR A 168 -4.76 12.31 4.54
N THR A 169 -4.02 12.07 3.45
CA THR A 169 -3.58 13.04 2.46
C THR A 169 -3.70 12.41 1.07
N THR A 170 -3.73 13.25 0.03
CA THR A 170 -3.60 12.83 -1.37
C THR A 170 -2.16 12.81 -1.87
N GLU A 171 -1.23 13.32 -1.06
CA GLU A 171 0.20 13.30 -1.35
C GLU A 171 0.79 11.90 -1.14
N LEU A 172 1.89 11.61 -1.83
CA LEU A 172 2.59 10.33 -1.77
C LEU A 172 3.97 10.51 -1.15
N ILE A 173 4.41 9.50 -0.40
CA ILE A 173 5.79 9.44 0.08
C ILE A 173 6.66 8.95 -1.09
N GLN A 174 7.60 9.79 -1.52
CA GLN A 174 8.58 9.43 -2.54
C GLN A 174 9.82 8.79 -1.87
N PHE A 175 10.09 7.54 -2.24
CA PHE A 175 11.36 6.86 -1.97
C PHE A 175 12.22 6.84 -3.23
N ASN A 176 13.48 6.43 -3.10
CA ASN A 176 14.43 6.34 -4.20
C ASN A 176 13.99 5.36 -5.30
N ASP A 177 13.27 4.31 -4.93
CA ASP A 177 12.87 3.23 -5.83
C ASP A 177 11.34 3.15 -6.05
N ARG A 178 10.52 3.88 -5.27
CA ARG A 178 9.06 3.71 -5.28
C ARG A 178 8.28 4.88 -4.69
N VAL A 179 6.96 4.81 -4.79
CA VAL A 179 6.04 5.63 -3.99
C VAL A 179 5.23 4.78 -3.02
N GLU A 180 4.89 5.38 -1.89
CA GLU A 180 3.95 4.79 -0.94
C GLU A 180 2.84 5.79 -0.56
N ILE A 181 1.68 5.24 -0.19
CA ILE A 181 0.53 6.00 0.29
C ILE A 181 0.68 6.17 1.80
N PRO A 182 0.74 7.41 2.32
CA PRO A 182 0.67 7.67 3.76
C PRO A 182 -0.68 7.20 4.31
N ILE A 183 -0.66 6.41 5.37
CA ILE A 183 -1.86 5.85 5.99
C ILE A 183 -1.82 6.01 7.51
N VAL A 184 -2.98 6.11 8.13
CA VAL A 184 -3.13 6.29 9.57
C VAL A 184 -4.29 5.45 10.12
N VAL A 185 -4.10 4.81 11.26
CA VAL A 185 -5.20 4.42 12.15
C VAL A 185 -5.47 5.62 13.05
N MET A 186 -6.69 6.13 13.03
CA MET A 186 -7.12 7.28 13.83
C MET A 186 -8.55 7.07 14.37
N PRO A 187 -9.03 7.91 15.30
CA PRO A 187 -10.37 7.80 15.92
C PRO A 187 -11.57 8.09 15.01
N ASP A 188 -11.46 7.84 13.70
CA ASP A 188 -12.58 7.89 12.77
C ASP A 188 -13.47 6.66 12.95
N MET A 189 -14.41 6.77 13.90
CA MET A 189 -15.23 5.65 14.35
C MET A 189 -16.13 5.10 13.23
N GLN A 190 -16.63 5.96 12.34
CA GLN A 190 -17.47 5.56 11.23
C GLN A 190 -16.67 4.77 10.19
N PHE A 191 -15.47 5.24 9.82
CA PHE A 191 -14.58 4.49 8.95
C PHE A 191 -14.21 3.12 9.54
N LEU A 192 -13.76 3.09 10.81
CA LEU A 192 -13.37 1.85 11.48
C LEU A 192 -14.52 0.84 11.54
N LYS A 193 -15.75 1.32 11.76
CA LYS A 193 -16.97 0.49 11.77
C LYS A 193 -17.28 -0.05 10.37
N ASN A 194 -17.27 0.80 9.34
CA ASN A 194 -17.59 0.44 7.97
C ASN A 194 -16.61 -0.59 7.40
N MET A 195 -15.32 -0.41 7.68
CA MET A 195 -14.28 -1.37 7.28
C MET A 195 -14.28 -2.65 8.11
N LYS A 196 -15.12 -2.75 9.15
CA LYS A 196 -15.12 -3.85 10.13
C LYS A 196 -13.73 -4.07 10.73
N SER A 197 -13.02 -2.97 10.98
CA SER A 197 -11.64 -2.98 11.43
C SER A 197 -11.51 -3.72 12.77
N ILE A 198 -10.41 -4.44 12.93
CA ILE A 198 -10.02 -5.06 14.21
C ILE A 198 -9.74 -4.02 15.30
N ASN A 199 -9.46 -2.77 14.95
CA ASN A 199 -9.19 -1.69 15.89
C ASN A 199 -10.46 -1.03 16.41
N TYR A 200 -11.61 -1.20 15.73
CA TYR A 200 -12.88 -0.58 16.12
C TYR A 200 -13.28 -0.89 17.58
N PRO A 201 -13.24 -2.15 18.09
CA PRO A 201 -13.63 -2.43 19.46
C PRO A 201 -12.71 -1.78 20.50
N LEU A 202 -11.39 -1.76 20.25
CA LEU A 202 -10.41 -1.13 21.14
C LEU A 202 -10.59 0.38 21.15
N MET A 203 -10.68 1.01 19.97
CA MET A 203 -10.90 2.45 19.83
C MET A 203 -12.22 2.87 20.48
N LYS A 204 -13.30 2.12 20.26
CA LYS A 204 -14.60 2.38 20.90
C LYS A 204 -14.51 2.34 22.43
N LYS A 205 -13.76 1.39 22.99
CA LYS A 205 -13.68 1.19 24.45
C LYS A 205 -12.76 2.20 25.14
N TYR A 206 -11.61 2.49 24.56
CA TYR A 206 -10.53 3.19 25.27
C TYR A 206 -10.27 4.62 24.78
N CYS A 207 -10.65 4.99 23.56
CA CYS A 207 -10.43 6.35 23.08
C CYS A 207 -11.40 7.34 23.77
N PRO A 208 -10.91 8.50 24.25
CA PRO A 208 -11.74 9.55 24.82
C PRO A 208 -12.85 9.98 23.86
N LYS A 209 -13.98 10.43 24.42
CA LYS A 209 -15.12 10.89 23.61
C LYS A 209 -14.76 12.12 22.77
N SER A 210 -14.09 13.12 23.36
CA SER A 210 -13.65 14.33 22.64
C SER A 210 -12.89 13.99 21.36
N LEU A 211 -11.88 13.11 21.47
CA LEU A 211 -11.06 12.73 20.33
C LEU A 211 -11.84 11.92 19.27
N LYS A 212 -12.87 11.16 19.66
CA LYS A 212 -13.75 10.51 18.68
C LYS A 212 -14.58 11.55 17.92
N ASP A 213 -15.14 12.51 18.64
CA ASP A 213 -15.99 13.55 18.08
C ASP A 213 -15.20 14.45 17.12
N ASP A 214 -13.93 14.77 17.44
CA ASP A 214 -13.04 15.58 16.60
C ASP A 214 -12.68 14.92 15.26
N TYR A 215 -12.67 13.59 15.20
CA TYR A 215 -12.17 12.83 14.06
C TYR A 215 -13.20 11.91 13.38
N GLU A 216 -14.42 11.87 13.90
CA GLU A 216 -15.53 11.14 13.27
C GLU A 216 -15.79 11.71 11.88
N ASN A 217 -15.60 10.89 10.84
CA ASN A 217 -15.69 11.30 9.44
C ASN A 217 -14.70 12.40 9.03
N PHE A 218 -13.53 12.51 9.67
CA PHE A 218 -12.51 13.48 9.26
C PHE A 218 -12.09 13.28 7.80
N ARG A 219 -11.99 14.36 7.02
CA ARG A 219 -11.55 14.36 5.60
C ARG A 219 -12.13 13.24 4.71
N PRO A 220 -13.45 13.26 4.46
CA PRO A 220 -14.08 12.32 3.55
C PRO A 220 -13.62 12.54 2.09
N ASP A 221 -13.22 13.76 1.73
CA ASP A 221 -12.66 14.15 0.43
C ASP A 221 -11.42 13.34 0.04
N VAL A 222 -10.52 13.10 0.99
CA VAL A 222 -9.34 12.24 0.76
C VAL A 222 -9.79 10.81 0.52
N LEU A 223 -10.70 10.32 1.37
CA LEU A 223 -11.22 8.96 1.23
C LEU A 223 -11.91 8.74 -0.11
N GLU A 224 -12.62 9.73 -0.65
CA GLU A 224 -13.29 9.63 -1.96
C GLU A 224 -12.36 9.37 -3.14
N ASN A 225 -11.06 9.67 -3.02
CA ASN A 225 -10.06 9.27 -4.01
C ASN A 225 -9.74 7.77 -3.95
N TYR A 226 -9.87 7.15 -2.77
CA TYR A 226 -9.46 5.76 -2.52
C TYR A 226 -10.62 4.77 -2.31
N LEU A 227 -11.77 5.28 -1.88
CA LEU A 227 -13.02 4.55 -1.67
C LEU A 227 -14.00 4.93 -2.77
N THR A 228 -13.99 4.12 -3.81
CA THR A 228 -14.81 4.30 -5.02
C THR A 228 -15.99 3.33 -5.06
N SER A 229 -16.29 2.64 -3.95
CA SER A 229 -17.28 1.55 -3.87
C SER A 229 -18.68 1.95 -4.30
N ASP A 230 -19.04 3.21 -4.08
CA ASP A 230 -20.38 3.73 -4.38
C ASP A 230 -20.42 4.48 -5.71
N LYS A 231 -19.27 4.68 -6.35
CA LYS A 231 -19.15 5.37 -7.64
C LYS A 231 -19.42 4.42 -8.80
N THR A 232 -19.90 5.00 -9.89
CA THR A 232 -20.16 4.40 -11.19
C THR A 232 -19.48 5.22 -12.28
N ILE A 233 -19.52 4.74 -13.53
CA ILE A 233 -19.03 5.52 -14.67
C ILE A 233 -19.79 6.84 -14.85
N ASP A 234 -21.01 6.94 -14.34
CA ASP A 234 -21.79 8.17 -14.45
C ASP A 234 -21.30 9.23 -13.43
N ASP A 235 -20.65 8.79 -12.34
CA ASP A 235 -20.06 9.65 -11.30
C ASP A 235 -18.63 10.12 -11.62
N ILE A 236 -17.98 9.50 -12.62
CA ILE A 236 -16.63 9.83 -13.05
C ILE A 236 -16.73 10.32 -14.47
N ASP A 237 -16.34 11.58 -14.71
CA ASP A 237 -16.37 12.25 -16.02
C ASP A 237 -16.33 11.26 -17.20
N SER A 238 -17.52 10.91 -17.69
CA SER A 238 -17.72 9.82 -18.64
C SER A 238 -17.10 10.13 -20.00
N THR A 239 -16.81 11.41 -20.26
CA THR A 239 -16.08 11.86 -21.44
C THR A 239 -14.66 11.30 -21.47
N PHE A 240 -14.08 11.00 -20.30
CA PHE A 240 -12.75 10.43 -20.16
C PHE A 240 -12.61 9.07 -20.87
N PHE A 241 -13.58 8.18 -20.64
CA PHE A 241 -13.59 6.82 -21.18
C PHE A 241 -13.86 6.79 -22.70
N LEU A 242 -14.50 7.84 -23.22
CA LEU A 242 -14.88 7.96 -24.62
C LEU A 242 -13.84 8.69 -25.48
N LYS A 243 -12.97 9.52 -24.88
CA LYS A 243 -12.04 10.40 -25.59
C LYS A 243 -10.91 9.65 -26.31
N TYR A 244 -10.47 8.51 -25.79
CA TYR A 244 -9.30 7.79 -26.30
C TYR A 244 -9.71 6.54 -27.09
N LYS A 245 -10.02 6.73 -28.38
CA LYS A 245 -10.26 5.63 -29.33
C LYS A 245 -9.05 4.68 -29.30
N LYS A 246 -9.29 3.36 -29.12
CA LYS A 246 -8.29 2.28 -28.97
C LYS A 246 -7.55 2.21 -27.61
N SER A 247 -8.02 2.92 -26.58
CA SER A 247 -7.51 2.79 -25.21
C SER A 247 -7.96 1.49 -24.53
N PHE A 248 -7.31 1.13 -23.44
CA PHE A 248 -7.75 0.04 -22.56
C PHE A 248 -9.18 0.25 -22.03
N LEU A 249 -9.61 1.50 -21.89
CA LEU A 249 -10.95 1.81 -21.38
C LEU A 249 -12.02 1.74 -22.47
N TYR A 250 -11.65 2.04 -23.71
CA TYR A 250 -12.57 2.13 -24.85
C TYR A 250 -13.31 0.82 -25.18
N HIS A 251 -12.67 -0.34 -24.99
CA HIS A 251 -13.28 -1.64 -25.32
C HIS A 251 -14.03 -2.28 -24.14
N LEU A 252 -14.11 -1.60 -22.99
CA LEU A 252 -14.80 -2.13 -21.83
C LEU A 252 -16.29 -1.85 -21.90
N LYS A 253 -17.09 -2.86 -21.57
CA LYS A 253 -18.54 -2.71 -21.37
C LYS A 253 -18.79 -1.87 -20.10
N LYS A 254 -19.92 -1.15 -20.05
CA LYS A 254 -20.34 -0.35 -18.88
C LYS A 254 -20.30 -1.16 -17.57
N GLY A 255 -20.73 -2.42 -17.60
CA GLY A 255 -20.63 -3.33 -16.43
C GLY A 255 -19.20 -3.53 -15.92
N THR A 256 -18.24 -3.74 -16.83
CA THR A 256 -16.82 -3.90 -16.51
C THR A 256 -16.21 -2.62 -15.95
N ILE A 257 -16.56 -1.46 -16.54
CA ILE A 257 -16.09 -0.16 -16.05
C ILE A 257 -16.63 0.14 -14.65
N ASN A 258 -17.93 -0.08 -14.43
CA ASN A 258 -18.54 0.06 -13.11
C ASN A 258 -17.87 -0.86 -12.09
N PHE A 259 -17.56 -2.11 -12.46
CA PHE A 259 -16.86 -3.02 -11.57
C PHE A 259 -15.44 -2.54 -11.27
N LEU A 260 -14.70 -2.04 -12.28
CA LEU A 260 -13.38 -1.42 -12.11
C LEU A 260 -13.43 -0.28 -11.12
N ILE A 261 -14.33 0.69 -11.35
CA ILE A 261 -14.51 1.86 -10.50
C ILE A 261 -14.70 1.42 -9.06
N LYS A 262 -15.66 0.52 -8.78
CA LYS A 262 -15.94 0.06 -7.41
C LYS A 262 -14.80 -0.72 -6.74
N ASN A 263 -13.94 -1.36 -7.54
CA ASN A 263 -12.93 -2.29 -7.02
C ASN A 263 -11.48 -1.80 -7.14
N CYS A 264 -11.25 -0.65 -7.76
CA CYS A 264 -9.96 0.02 -7.88
C CYS A 264 -9.93 1.27 -7.00
N TYR A 265 -8.96 2.16 -7.20
CA TYR A 265 -8.88 3.48 -6.59
C TYR A 265 -7.97 4.37 -7.43
N PHE A 266 -7.97 5.67 -7.11
CA PHE A 266 -7.15 6.65 -7.80
C PHE A 266 -5.89 7.00 -7.03
N LEU A 267 -4.85 7.34 -7.76
CA LEU A 267 -3.58 7.82 -7.26
C LEU A 267 -3.16 9.04 -8.08
N ASN A 268 -2.78 10.11 -7.39
CA ASN A 268 -2.23 11.31 -8.02
C ASN A 268 -0.71 11.27 -7.87
N LEU A 269 0.01 11.35 -8.98
CA LEU A 269 1.46 11.28 -9.03
C LEU A 269 1.99 12.59 -9.60
N LYS A 270 2.84 13.31 -8.84
CA LYS A 270 3.38 14.60 -9.29
C LYS A 270 4.40 14.40 -10.41
N LYS A 271 4.57 15.43 -11.25
CA LYS A 271 5.64 15.50 -12.23
C LYS A 271 7.01 15.20 -11.58
N GLY A 272 7.79 14.34 -12.22
CA GLY A 272 9.14 13.95 -11.77
C GLY A 272 9.15 12.77 -10.79
N SER A 273 8.01 12.41 -10.18
CA SER A 273 7.94 11.29 -9.25
C SER A 273 8.17 9.94 -9.95
N LEU A 274 9.00 9.09 -9.33
CA LEU A 274 9.21 7.71 -9.74
C LEU A 274 8.13 6.83 -9.12
N LEU A 275 7.23 6.29 -9.94
CA LEU A 275 6.15 5.40 -9.48
C LEU A 275 6.69 4.07 -8.95
N PHE A 276 7.61 3.46 -9.70
CA PHE A 276 8.33 2.25 -9.32
C PHE A 276 9.62 2.13 -10.12
N SER A 277 10.63 1.46 -9.55
CA SER A 277 11.90 1.16 -10.21
C SER A 277 11.92 -0.22 -10.84
N GLU A 278 12.92 -0.46 -11.69
CA GLU A 278 13.30 -1.81 -12.08
C GLU A 278 13.65 -2.65 -10.83
N LYS A 279 13.33 -3.96 -10.87
CA LYS A 279 13.53 -4.98 -9.82
C LYS A 279 12.64 -4.84 -8.59
N GLU A 280 11.80 -3.83 -8.49
CA GLU A 280 10.86 -3.70 -7.37
C GLU A 280 9.80 -4.81 -7.40
N HIS A 281 9.35 -5.29 -6.24
CA HIS A 281 8.40 -6.39 -6.13
C HIS A 281 6.96 -5.90 -5.89
N HIS A 282 6.34 -5.31 -6.93
CA HIS A 282 4.95 -4.84 -6.92
C HIS A 282 4.14 -5.40 -8.10
N GLN A 283 2.86 -5.69 -7.83
CA GLN A 283 2.05 -6.58 -8.68
C GLN A 283 0.74 -5.95 -9.14
N GLU A 284 0.45 -4.75 -8.68
CA GLU A 284 -0.62 -3.91 -9.21
C GLU A 284 -0.29 -3.43 -10.62
N ARG A 285 -1.36 -3.16 -11.36
CA ARG A 285 -1.32 -2.51 -12.66
C ARG A 285 -1.92 -1.13 -12.55
N PHE A 286 -1.65 -0.31 -13.55
CA PHE A 286 -2.10 1.06 -13.57
C PHE A 286 -2.72 1.36 -14.93
N ALA A 287 -3.89 2.00 -14.92
CA ALA A 287 -4.44 2.65 -16.10
C ALA A 287 -4.22 4.16 -15.98
N VAL A 288 -3.69 4.80 -17.02
CA VAL A 288 -3.45 6.25 -17.01
C VAL A 288 -4.75 6.96 -17.30
N LEU A 289 -5.18 7.80 -16.36
CA LEU A 289 -6.34 8.67 -16.54
C LEU A 289 -5.92 10.07 -16.96
N ASN A 290 -4.81 10.61 -16.47
CA ASN A 290 -4.32 11.90 -16.95
C ASN A 290 -2.80 11.94 -16.82
N GLY A 291 -2.17 12.84 -17.59
CA GLY A 291 -0.73 13.04 -17.65
C GLY A 291 0.00 12.02 -18.52
N GLU A 292 1.30 12.24 -18.67
CA GLU A 292 2.22 11.34 -19.37
C GLU A 292 3.23 10.72 -18.41
N LEU A 293 3.56 9.45 -18.65
CA LEU A 293 4.65 8.76 -17.96
C LEU A 293 5.72 8.34 -18.96
N ILE A 294 6.95 8.20 -18.48
CA ILE A 294 8.06 7.64 -19.23
C ILE A 294 8.45 6.29 -18.65
N VAL A 295 8.70 5.32 -19.53
CA VAL A 295 9.21 4.00 -19.17
C VAL A 295 10.67 3.94 -19.56
N SER A 296 11.52 3.58 -18.60
CA SER A 296 12.96 3.46 -18.82
C SER A 296 13.50 2.12 -18.34
N LYS A 297 14.60 1.68 -18.94
CA LYS A 297 15.38 0.51 -18.50
C LYS A 297 16.84 0.88 -18.53
N LYS A 298 17.56 0.66 -17.42
CA LYS A 298 18.96 1.11 -17.27
C LYS A 298 19.14 2.58 -17.70
N SER A 299 18.23 3.45 -17.27
CA SER A 299 18.19 4.89 -17.61
C SER A 299 17.95 5.23 -19.09
N ILE A 300 17.73 4.25 -19.95
CA ILE A 300 17.38 4.47 -21.36
C ILE A 300 15.85 4.51 -21.48
N THR A 301 15.32 5.60 -22.03
CA THR A 301 13.90 5.73 -22.33
C THR A 301 13.49 4.74 -23.41
N ILE A 302 12.54 3.86 -23.08
CA ILE A 302 11.97 2.88 -23.99
C ILE A 302 10.76 3.49 -24.71
N LEU A 303 9.77 3.94 -23.93
CA LEU A 303 8.49 4.45 -24.45
C LEU A 303 7.87 5.48 -23.51
N LYS A 304 6.89 6.21 -24.04
CA LYS A 304 5.96 7.04 -23.27
C LYS A 304 4.63 6.32 -23.13
N ILE A 305 4.00 6.48 -21.97
CA ILE A 305 2.65 5.99 -21.68
C ILE A 305 1.74 7.21 -21.63
N HIS A 306 0.61 7.13 -22.32
CA HIS A 306 -0.34 8.22 -22.47
C HIS A 306 -1.68 7.89 -21.80
N PRO A 307 -2.57 8.89 -21.60
CA PRO A 307 -3.90 8.64 -21.11
C PRO A 307 -4.65 7.55 -21.92
N GLY A 308 -5.27 6.63 -21.20
CA GLY A 308 -5.97 5.46 -21.75
C GLY A 308 -5.12 4.19 -21.87
N ASP A 309 -3.80 4.27 -21.71
CA ASP A 309 -2.95 3.08 -21.67
C ASP A 309 -3.04 2.36 -20.31
N ILE A 310 -2.90 1.03 -20.33
CA ILE A 310 -2.73 0.19 -19.14
C ILE A 310 -1.33 -0.42 -19.11
N PHE A 311 -0.67 -0.46 -17.95
CA PHE A 311 0.69 -0.98 -17.82
C PHE A 311 0.94 -1.65 -16.46
N GLY A 312 2.13 -2.27 -16.32
CA GLY A 312 2.56 -2.97 -15.11
C GLY A 312 2.44 -4.49 -15.20
N GLU A 313 2.15 -5.02 -16.39
CA GLU A 313 1.88 -6.42 -16.68
C GLU A 313 2.98 -7.37 -16.21
N PHE A 314 4.25 -6.96 -16.35
CA PHE A 314 5.39 -7.79 -15.99
C PHE A 314 5.46 -8.05 -14.49
N GLY A 315 5.15 -7.04 -13.66
CA GLY A 315 5.08 -7.24 -12.20
C GLY A 315 3.95 -8.18 -11.78
N THR A 316 2.91 -8.33 -12.60
CA THR A 316 1.75 -9.19 -12.29
C THR A 316 1.91 -10.62 -12.78
N TYR A 317 2.43 -10.83 -13.99
CA TYR A 317 2.42 -12.14 -14.67
C TYR A 317 3.78 -12.81 -14.80
N HIS A 318 4.89 -12.10 -14.58
CA HIS A 318 6.22 -12.72 -14.66
C HIS A 318 6.50 -13.59 -13.42
N ASP A 319 7.24 -14.68 -13.59
CA ASP A 319 7.44 -15.74 -12.57
C ASP A 319 8.05 -15.23 -11.25
N ASN A 320 8.87 -14.19 -11.34
CA ASN A 320 9.52 -13.57 -10.19
C ASN A 320 8.77 -12.35 -9.62
N TYR A 321 7.69 -11.90 -10.26
CA TYR A 321 6.90 -10.72 -9.89
C TYR A 321 7.69 -9.41 -9.73
N LEU A 322 8.84 -9.29 -10.38
CA LEU A 322 9.66 -8.08 -10.34
C LEU A 322 9.26 -7.13 -11.48
N ARG A 323 9.39 -5.83 -11.23
CA ARG A 323 9.30 -4.81 -12.29
C ARG A 323 10.52 -4.94 -13.21
N HIS A 324 10.30 -4.92 -14.53
CA HIS A 324 11.38 -5.01 -15.54
C HIS A 324 11.86 -3.66 -16.07
N VAL A 325 11.18 -2.59 -15.67
CA VAL A 325 11.37 -1.21 -16.12
C VAL A 325 11.06 -0.27 -14.97
N SER A 326 11.60 0.93 -15.04
CA SER A 326 11.24 2.04 -14.16
C SER A 326 10.19 2.92 -14.83
N VAL A 327 9.30 3.53 -14.05
CA VAL A 327 8.25 4.41 -14.57
C VAL A 327 8.24 5.73 -13.81
N THR A 328 8.39 6.84 -14.52
CA THR A 328 8.45 8.20 -13.95
C THR A 328 7.39 9.09 -14.59
N ALA A 329 6.79 9.98 -13.80
CA ALA A 329 5.87 11.00 -14.28
C ALA A 329 6.59 12.11 -15.04
N LEU A 330 6.15 12.38 -16.27
CA LEU A 330 6.60 13.57 -17.05
C LEU A 330 5.77 14.82 -16.73
N GLU A 331 4.54 14.59 -16.27
CA GLU A 331 3.54 15.59 -15.89
C GLU A 331 2.80 15.12 -14.65
N ASP A 332 1.99 15.98 -14.04
CA ASP A 332 1.07 15.55 -12.99
C ASP A 332 0.10 14.52 -13.58
N CYS A 333 0.14 13.32 -13.01
CA CYS A 333 -0.58 12.16 -13.49
C CYS A 333 -1.72 11.79 -12.54
N ARG A 334 -2.84 11.34 -13.12
CA ARG A 334 -3.89 10.64 -12.37
C ARG A 334 -3.96 9.21 -12.87
N LEU A 335 -3.81 8.25 -11.97
CA LEU A 335 -3.74 6.83 -12.28
C LEU A 335 -4.88 6.09 -11.58
N MET A 336 -5.48 5.10 -12.26
CA MET A 336 -6.30 4.08 -11.62
C MET A 336 -5.42 2.90 -11.25
N VAL A 337 -5.37 2.57 -9.97
CA VAL A 337 -4.62 1.41 -9.45
C VAL A 337 -5.51 0.19 -9.49
N ILE A 338 -5.08 -0.85 -10.21
CA ILE A 338 -5.77 -2.12 -10.39
C ILE A 338 -5.02 -3.19 -9.58
N PRO A 339 -5.53 -3.58 -8.38
CA PRO A 339 -4.84 -4.54 -7.52
C PRO A 339 -4.75 -5.93 -8.19
N ARG A 340 -3.73 -6.72 -7.85
CA ARG A 340 -3.59 -8.10 -8.36
C ARG A 340 -4.83 -8.96 -8.13
N SER A 341 -5.50 -8.78 -6.99
CA SER A 341 -6.71 -9.54 -6.64
C SER A 341 -7.95 -9.16 -7.46
N PHE A 342 -7.88 -8.10 -8.27
CA PHE A 342 -8.99 -7.61 -9.08
C PHE A 342 -9.52 -8.67 -10.05
N GLU A 343 -8.66 -9.30 -10.84
CA GLU A 343 -9.08 -10.27 -11.86
C GLU A 343 -9.82 -11.45 -11.27
N LYS A 344 -9.31 -12.01 -10.17
CA LYS A 344 -9.97 -13.09 -9.46
C LYS A 344 -11.35 -12.67 -8.96
N ARG A 345 -11.49 -11.43 -8.45
CA ARG A 345 -12.80 -10.90 -8.03
C ARG A 345 -13.74 -10.73 -9.22
N LEU A 346 -13.25 -10.19 -10.34
CA LEU A 346 -14.05 -9.97 -11.54
C LEU A 346 -14.53 -11.30 -12.13
N PHE A 347 -13.64 -12.28 -12.26
CA PHE A 347 -13.98 -13.62 -12.74
C PHE A 347 -15.04 -14.29 -11.86
N ASN A 348 -14.88 -14.22 -10.53
CA ASN A 348 -15.85 -14.78 -9.60
C ASN A 348 -17.19 -14.04 -9.59
N PHE A 349 -17.20 -12.75 -9.95
CA PHE A 349 -18.41 -11.94 -10.01
C PHE A 349 -19.19 -12.19 -11.31
N ASP A 350 -18.51 -12.08 -12.45
CA ASP A 350 -19.09 -12.33 -13.77
C ASP A 350 -17.97 -12.69 -14.78
N PRO A 351 -17.87 -13.96 -15.20
CA PRO A 351 -16.90 -14.41 -16.20
C PRO A 351 -16.99 -13.68 -17.53
N SER A 352 -18.17 -13.19 -17.93
CA SER A 352 -18.35 -12.46 -19.19
C SER A 352 -17.71 -11.06 -19.14
N LEU A 353 -17.79 -10.39 -17.98
CA LEU A 353 -17.10 -9.12 -17.74
C LEU A 353 -15.59 -9.33 -17.65
N TYR A 354 -15.15 -10.44 -17.07
CA TYR A 354 -13.74 -10.83 -17.07
C TYR A 354 -13.19 -11.03 -18.49
N ILE A 355 -13.90 -11.77 -19.35
CA ILE A 355 -13.51 -11.94 -20.76
C ILE A 355 -13.39 -10.56 -21.44
N ASN A 356 -14.39 -9.69 -21.25
CA ASN A 356 -14.35 -8.34 -21.81
C ASN A 356 -13.14 -7.51 -21.29
N PHE A 357 -12.80 -7.63 -20.01
CA PHE A 357 -11.61 -7.00 -19.44
C PHE A 357 -10.33 -7.50 -20.12
N ILE A 358 -10.17 -8.82 -20.24
CA ILE A 358 -8.98 -9.44 -20.85
C ILE A 358 -8.87 -9.10 -22.34
N GLU A 359 -9.97 -9.11 -23.09
CA GLU A 359 -9.99 -8.69 -24.49
C GLU A 359 -9.50 -7.24 -24.65
N SER A 360 -10.01 -6.32 -23.81
CA SER A 360 -9.58 -4.93 -23.83
C SER A 360 -8.11 -4.78 -23.47
N TYR A 361 -7.67 -5.53 -22.46
CA TYR A 361 -6.29 -5.57 -22.00
C TYR A 361 -5.33 -6.00 -23.11
N ILE A 362 -5.61 -7.14 -23.76
CA ILE A 362 -4.79 -7.68 -24.87
C ILE A 362 -4.74 -6.68 -26.02
N LYS A 363 -5.89 -6.10 -26.43
CA LYS A 363 -5.94 -5.09 -27.49
C LYS A 363 -5.05 -3.88 -27.17
N SER A 364 -5.10 -3.40 -25.93
CA SER A 364 -4.28 -2.27 -25.48
C SER A 364 -2.78 -2.60 -25.53
N ILE A 365 -2.37 -3.78 -25.02
CA ILE A 365 -0.97 -4.21 -25.04
C ILE A 365 -0.47 -4.38 -26.47
N SER A 366 -1.22 -5.11 -27.31
CA SER A 366 -0.83 -5.34 -28.71
C SER A 366 -0.66 -4.03 -29.48
N ASN A 367 -1.50 -3.02 -29.23
CA ASN A 367 -1.34 -1.70 -29.85
C ASN A 367 -0.06 -1.00 -29.38
N ARG A 368 0.29 -1.09 -28.09
CA ARG A 368 1.52 -0.52 -27.55
C ARG A 368 2.76 -1.22 -28.10
N GLU A 369 2.77 -2.55 -28.13
CA GLU A 369 3.90 -3.34 -28.65
C GLU A 369 4.14 -3.09 -30.13
N LYS A 370 3.07 -3.00 -30.94
CA LYS A 370 3.19 -2.60 -32.36
C LYS A 370 3.88 -1.25 -32.52
N LYS A 371 3.49 -0.24 -31.74
CA LYS A 371 4.15 1.09 -31.76
C LYS A 371 5.63 1.00 -31.40
N LEU A 372 5.97 0.16 -30.41
CA LEU A 372 7.35 -0.06 -29.99
C LEU A 372 8.20 -0.70 -31.10
N ILE A 373 7.70 -1.77 -31.72
CA ILE A 373 8.38 -2.48 -32.82
C ILE A 373 8.62 -1.53 -34.00
N ILE A 374 7.61 -0.76 -34.41
CA ILE A 374 7.74 0.22 -35.50
C ILE A 374 8.82 1.27 -35.17
N LYS A 375 8.87 1.75 -33.92
CA LYS A 375 9.89 2.71 -33.46
C LYS A 375 11.30 2.13 -33.47
N ILE A 376 11.46 0.84 -33.16
CA ILE A 376 12.77 0.16 -33.23
C ILE A 376 13.20 0.00 -34.69
N ILE A 377 12.32 -0.49 -35.57
CA ILE A 377 12.62 -0.69 -36.99
C ILE A 377 12.99 0.64 -37.67
N SER A 378 12.28 1.73 -37.36
CA SER A 378 12.55 3.05 -37.94
C SER A 378 13.84 3.72 -37.44
N LYS A 379 14.42 3.29 -36.31
CA LYS A 379 15.73 3.76 -35.84
C LYS A 379 16.92 3.04 -36.48
N HIS A 380 16.66 1.92 -37.16
CA HIS A 380 17.68 1.11 -37.86
C HIS A 380 17.64 1.27 -39.38
N ARG A 381 16.84 2.22 -39.88
CA ARG A 381 16.90 2.76 -41.25
C ARG A 381 17.41 4.19 -41.16
#